data_AF-A0A2E2FF07-F1
#
_entry.id   AF-A0A2E2FF07-F1
#
_cell.length_a   1.000
_cell.length_b   1.000
_cell.length_c   1.000
_cell.angle_alpha   90.00
_cell.angle_beta   90.00
_cell.angle_gamma   90.00
#
_symmetry.space_group_name_H-M   'P 1'
#
loop_
_entity.id
_entity.type
_entity.pdbx_description
1 polymer ?
#
loop_
_entity_poly.entity_id
_entity_poly.type
_entity_poly.pdbx_seq_one_letter_code
_entity_poly.pdbx_strand_id
1 'polypeptide(L)' 'MKKLYILGIAAILSSTFISCEKCATCTINQDGQMLTDDVCNKGRTYDNHIDHMEDSGWSCSED' A
#
# COMPACT_ATOMS: atom_id res chain seq x y z
N MET A 1 -18.71 20.16 20.05
CA MET A 1 -17.38 20.66 19.65
C MET A 1 -16.71 19.60 18.78
N LYS A 2 -16.09 20.06 17.69
CA LYS A 2 -15.67 19.34 16.48
C LYS A 2 -14.80 18.10 16.78
N LYS A 3 -15.28 16.92 16.38
CA LYS A 3 -14.42 15.81 15.96
C LYS A 3 -14.35 15.88 14.44
N LEU A 4 -13.41 16.67 13.94
CA LEU A 4 -13.15 16.81 12.52
C LEU A 4 -12.53 15.50 12.04
N TYR A 5 -13.39 14.65 11.49
CA TYR A 5 -13.04 13.59 10.55
C TYR A 5 -12.29 14.22 9.38
N ILE A 6 -10.98 14.09 9.36
CA ILE A 6 -10.17 14.38 8.17
C ILE A 6 -9.12 13.27 8.06
N LEU A 7 -9.57 12.06 7.74
CA LEU A 7 -8.79 11.19 6.86
C LEU A 7 -9.53 11.22 5.53
N GLY A 8 -9.17 12.22 4.74
CA GLY A 8 -9.67 12.42 3.39
C GLY A 8 -9.24 11.26 2.52
N ILE A 9 -10.15 10.31 2.36
CA ILE A 9 -10.20 9.38 1.24
C ILE A 9 -10.39 10.25 0.00
N ALA A 10 -9.28 10.59 -0.67
CA ALA A 10 -9.29 11.25 -1.97
C ALA A 10 -8.78 10.24 -2.99
N ALA A 11 -9.74 9.56 -3.60
CA ALA A 11 -9.58 8.67 -4.73
C ALA A 11 -8.81 9.34 -5.88
N ILE A 12 -7.71 8.71 -6.28
CA ILE A 12 -6.82 9.02 -7.40
C ILE A 12 -6.18 7.63 -7.66
N LEU A 13 -6.22 6.92 -8.77
CA LEU A 13 -6.49 7.12 -10.20
C LEU A 13 -6.68 5.69 -10.72
N SER A 14 -7.83 5.33 -11.30
CA SER A 14 -8.01 5.28 -12.75
C SER A 14 -7.06 4.34 -13.51
N SER A 15 -7.68 3.35 -14.17
CA SER A 15 -7.35 2.93 -15.53
C SER A 15 -6.15 2.01 -15.75
N THR A 16 -6.48 0.73 -15.97
CA THR A 16 -6.03 -0.06 -17.13
C THR A 16 -4.52 -0.09 -17.42
N PHE A 17 -3.81 -1.03 -16.82
CA PHE A 17 -2.65 -1.65 -17.48
C PHE A 17 -2.78 -3.17 -17.40
N ILE A 18 -3.28 -3.76 -18.49
CA ILE A 18 -3.13 -5.18 -18.80
C ILE A 18 -1.63 -5.41 -19.07
N SER A 19 -0.81 -5.40 -18.03
CA SER A 19 0.64 -5.49 -18.16
C SER A 19 1.31 -6.15 -16.95
N CYS A 20 0.82 -7.32 -16.50
CA CYS A 20 1.49 -8.22 -15.54
C CYS A 20 2.14 -7.54 -14.31
N GLU A 21 1.64 -6.37 -13.93
CA GLU A 21 2.05 -5.66 -12.73
C GLU A 21 1.18 -6.17 -11.61
N LYS A 22 1.85 -6.65 -10.56
CA LYS A 22 1.21 -7.00 -9.31
C LYS A 22 1.23 -5.75 -8.44
N CYS A 23 0.08 -5.42 -7.88
CA CYS A 23 -0.06 -4.37 -6.90
C CYS A 23 -0.41 -5.01 -5.55
N ALA A 24 0.15 -4.46 -4.48
CA ALA A 24 -0.27 -4.76 -3.13
C ALA A 24 -0.29 -3.49 -2.29
N THR A 25 -1.28 -3.43 -1.40
CA THR A 25 -1.38 -2.41 -0.36
C THR A 25 -0.62 -2.90 0.88
N CYS A 26 0.41 -2.18 1.31
CA CYS A 26 1.19 -2.45 2.51
C CYS A 26 0.79 -1.52 3.65
N THR A 27 0.68 -2.05 4.87
CA THR A 27 0.28 -1.26 6.05
C THR A 27 1.20 -1.50 7.24
N ILE A 28 1.49 -0.46 8.02
CA ILE A 28 2.23 -0.59 9.28
C ILE A 28 1.59 0.28 10.36
N ASN A 29 1.59 -0.22 11.60
CA ASN A 29 1.27 0.60 12.76
C ASN A 29 2.55 1.26 13.30
N GLN A 30 2.66 2.57 13.16
CA GLN A 30 3.76 3.35 13.71
C GLN A 30 3.21 4.36 14.71
N ASP A 31 3.58 4.20 15.99
CA ASP A 31 3.20 5.09 17.09
C ASP A 31 1.67 5.33 17.20
N GLY A 32 0.88 4.28 16.93
CA GLY A 32 -0.58 4.33 17.00
C GLY A 32 -1.27 4.91 15.76
N GLN A 33 -0.50 5.20 14.70
CA GLN A 33 -1.01 5.62 13.40
C GLN A 33 -0.84 4.47 12.39
N MET A 34 -1.88 4.20 11.60
CA MET A 34 -1.78 3.27 10.47
C MET A 34 -1.25 4.03 9.26
N LEU A 35 -0.08 3.64 8.78
CA LEU A 35 0.47 4.09 7.52
C LEU A 35 0.14 3.07 6.44
N THR A 36 -0.10 3.53 5.23
CA THR A 36 -0.42 2.71 4.06
C THR A 36 0.44 3.16 2.89
N ASP A 37 0.95 2.19 2.13
CA ASP A 37 1.74 2.43 0.93
C ASP A 37 1.40 1.40 -0.15
N ASP A 38 1.35 1.83 -1.42
CA ASP A 38 0.93 1.00 -2.54
C ASP A 38 2.14 0.57 -3.37
N VAL A 39 2.38 -0.73 -3.44
CA VAL A 39 3.51 -1.31 -4.17
C VAL A 39 3.01 -1.96 -5.45
N CYS A 40 3.22 -1.29 -6.58
CA CYS A 40 2.97 -1.84 -7.92
C CYS A 40 4.29 -2.12 -8.65
N ASN A 41 4.58 -3.39 -8.91
CA ASN A 41 5.81 -3.83 -9.58
C ASN A 41 5.58 -5.13 -10.37
N LYS A 42 6.58 -5.57 -11.15
CA LYS A 42 6.51 -6.78 -12.00
C LYS A 42 7.50 -7.85 -11.57
N GLY A 43 7.06 -9.11 -11.61
CA GLY A 43 7.91 -10.29 -11.41
C GLY A 43 8.73 -10.23 -10.11
N ARG A 44 10.00 -10.63 -10.16
CA ARG A 44 10.88 -10.67 -8.98
C ARG A 44 11.07 -9.34 -8.27
N THR A 45 10.95 -8.22 -8.99
CA THR A 45 11.07 -6.90 -8.36
C THR A 45 9.89 -6.64 -7.42
N TYR A 46 8.70 -7.14 -7.77
CA TYR A 46 7.55 -7.10 -6.88
C TYR A 46 7.81 -7.96 -5.64
N ASP A 47 8.17 -9.23 -5.85
CA ASP A 47 8.40 -10.17 -4.74
C ASP A 47 9.45 -9.61 -3.75
N ASN A 48 10.60 -9.15 -4.25
CA ASN A 48 11.65 -8.57 -3.42
C ASN A 48 11.22 -7.30 -2.67
N HIS A 49 10.34 -6.48 -3.27
CA HIS A 49 9.87 -5.26 -2.63
C HIS A 49 8.87 -5.59 -1.51
N ILE A 50 7.96 -6.54 -1.74
CA ILE A 50 7.06 -7.05 -0.71
C ILE A 50 7.85 -7.67 0.44
N ASP A 51 8.81 -8.56 0.14
CA ASP A 51 9.66 -9.19 1.15
C ASP A 51 10.38 -8.13 2.01
N HIS A 52 10.91 -7.06 1.38
CA HIS A 52 11.57 -5.98 2.11
C HIS A 52 10.61 -5.18 3.01
N MET A 53 9.38 -4.93 2.54
CA MET A 53 8.36 -4.25 3.33
C MET A 53 7.96 -5.12 4.54
N GLU A 54 7.71 -6.40 4.32
CA GLU A 54 7.33 -7.36 5.37
C GLU A 54 8.46 -7.55 6.39
N ASP A 55 9.72 -7.66 5.96
CA ASP A 55 10.90 -7.67 6.83
C ASP A 55 11.02 -6.40 7.68
N SER A 56 10.55 -5.27 7.16
CA SER A 56 10.50 -3.98 7.86
C SER A 56 9.29 -3.84 8.79
N GLY A 57 8.47 -4.89 8.92
CA GLY A 57 7.30 -4.95 9.80
C GLY A 57 6.00 -4.42 9.19
N TRP A 58 5.97 -4.19 7.88
CA TRP A 58 4.72 -3.90 7.16
C TRP A 58 3.94 -5.19 6.90
N SER A 59 2.63 -5.08 6.77
CA SER A 59 1.72 -6.16 6.36
C SER A 59 1.17 -5.81 4.98
N CYS A 60 1.53 -6.59 3.97
CA CYS A 60 1.12 -6.36 2.59
C CYS A 60 -0.02 -7.30 2.17
N SER A 61 -0.96 -6.79 1.38
CA SER A 61 -2.05 -7.57 0.79
C SER A 61 -2.12 -7.29 -0.71
N GLU A 62 -2.10 -8.33 -1.53
CA GLU A 62 -2.39 -8.22 -2.97
C GLU A 62 -3.76 -7.56 -3.17
N ASP A 63 -3.82 -6.61 -4.10
CA ASP A 63 -5.05 -5.91 -4.55
C ASP A 63 -5.85 -6.73 -5.57
#